data_AF-A0A914YU44-F1
#
_entry.id   AF-A0A914YU44-F1
#
_cell.length_a   1.000
_cell.length_b   1.000
_cell.length_c   1.000
_cell.angle_alpha   90.00
_cell.angle_beta   90.00
_cell.angle_gamma   90.00
#
_symmetry.space_group_name_H-M   'P 1'
#
loop_
_entity.id
_entity.type
_entity.pdbx_description
1 polymer ?
#
loop_
_entity_poly.entity_id
_entity_poly.type
_entity_poly.pdbx_seq_one_letter_code
_entity_poly.pdbx_strand_id
1 'polypeptide(L)'
;MSPSVACSEAFEECHSVILASGTLCPTETLKTELGLNFDFEMEGNQVIPDNQIFASVISKGPHNYPFKCTYKNMQDQTFFIELLRTIRDVCKTVPKGVLVFVSSYRILNDLQKFLRYENLQIDIEKHKKIFFEPNRSRDLKQMLEEYTFTIETAGSDINSFNGAIMFAVFRGKVSEGIDFTDDMARCVICIGIPFPNFTDELVVQKKAFNDLHSRSTKMLSGDEWYSTQAYRALNQALGR
;
A
#
# COMPACT_ATOMS: atom_id res chain seq x y z
N MET A 1 -2.49 -21.62 -13.48
CA MET A 1 -1.19 -21.44 -14.17
C MET A 1 -0.08 -21.57 -13.15
N SER A 2 0.99 -22.29 -13.50
CA SER A 2 2.19 -22.47 -12.66
C SER A 2 3.32 -21.58 -13.18
N PRO A 3 3.76 -20.57 -12.42
CA PRO A 3 4.92 -19.73 -12.80
C PRO A 3 6.20 -20.55 -13.00
N SER A 4 6.30 -21.71 -12.34
CA SER A 4 7.45 -22.61 -12.42
C SER A 4 7.83 -23.03 -13.85
N VAL A 5 6.84 -23.21 -14.74
CA VAL A 5 7.09 -23.66 -16.12
C VAL A 5 7.83 -22.58 -16.91
N ALA A 6 7.41 -21.33 -16.76
CA ALA A 6 8.08 -20.20 -17.40
C ALA A 6 9.46 -19.95 -16.77
N CYS A 7 9.59 -20.14 -15.45
CA CYS A 7 10.88 -19.97 -14.77
C CYS A 7 11.90 -21.04 -15.18
N SER A 8 11.47 -22.31 -15.32
CA SER A 8 12.36 -23.37 -15.76
C SER A 8 12.91 -23.10 -17.16
N GLU A 9 12.06 -22.64 -18.08
CA GLU A 9 12.48 -22.29 -19.45
C GLU A 9 13.39 -21.05 -19.46
N ALA A 10 13.02 -19.99 -18.71
CA ALA A 10 13.77 -18.74 -18.69
C ALA A 10 15.17 -18.86 -18.06
N PHE A 11 15.36 -19.81 -17.13
CA PHE A 11 16.60 -19.95 -16.37
C PHE A 11 17.42 -21.20 -16.74
N GLU A 12 17.00 -22.00 -17.73
CA GLU A 12 17.66 -23.25 -18.12
C GLU A 12 19.14 -23.07 -18.51
N GLU A 13 19.44 -22.01 -19.26
CA GLU A 13 20.81 -21.69 -19.71
C GLU A 13 21.62 -20.89 -18.68
N CYS A 14 21.03 -20.50 -17.56
CA CYS A 14 21.69 -19.67 -16.56
C CYS A 14 22.58 -20.53 -15.65
N HIS A 15 23.84 -20.14 -15.46
CA HIS A 15 24.73 -20.81 -14.51
C HIS A 15 24.28 -20.64 -13.05
N SER A 16 23.75 -19.46 -12.70
CA SER A 16 23.24 -19.14 -11.36
C SER A 16 22.17 -18.05 -11.45
N VAL A 17 21.11 -18.19 -10.63
CA VAL A 17 20.04 -17.19 -10.49
C VAL A 17 20.06 -16.65 -9.06
N ILE A 18 20.17 -15.33 -8.93
CA ILE A 18 20.13 -14.64 -7.64
C ILE A 18 18.86 -13.80 -7.59
N LEU A 19 18.00 -14.09 -6.61
CA LEU A 19 16.80 -13.28 -6.34
C LEU A 19 17.05 -12.42 -5.10
N ALA A 20 16.97 -11.10 -5.25
CA ALA A 20 17.13 -10.15 -4.17
C ALA A 20 15.96 -9.15 -4.18
N SER A 21 15.29 -8.98 -3.04
CA SER A 21 14.32 -7.91 -2.82
C SER A 21 14.12 -7.67 -1.32
N GLY A 22 13.84 -6.41 -0.95
CA GLY A 22 13.64 -6.00 0.43
C GLY A 22 12.29 -6.41 1.04
N THR A 23 11.37 -6.98 0.25
CA THR A 23 10.01 -7.35 0.69
C THR A 23 9.64 -8.80 0.36
N LEU A 24 10.64 -9.67 0.13
CA LEU A 24 10.42 -11.08 -0.25
C LEU A 24 9.86 -11.95 0.88
N CYS A 25 9.96 -11.51 2.14
CA CYS A 25 9.50 -12.29 3.27
C CYS A 25 7.95 -12.34 3.34
N PRO A 26 7.32 -13.52 3.51
CA PRO A 26 7.94 -14.86 3.63
C PRO A 26 8.36 -15.47 2.28
N THR A 27 9.58 -16.03 2.23
CA THR A 27 10.20 -16.56 0.99
C THR A 27 9.60 -17.88 0.52
N GLU A 28 9.01 -18.67 1.42
CA GLU A 28 8.41 -19.99 1.10
C GLU A 28 7.38 -19.95 -0.03
N THR A 29 6.55 -18.90 -0.07
CA THR A 29 5.61 -18.70 -1.18
C THR A 29 6.33 -18.55 -2.51
N LEU A 30 7.43 -17.80 -2.53
CA LEU A 30 8.19 -17.54 -3.74
C LEU A 30 8.83 -18.83 -4.27
N LYS A 31 9.52 -19.57 -3.41
CA LYS A 31 10.18 -20.83 -3.79
C LYS A 31 9.22 -21.79 -4.46
N THR A 32 8.05 -21.92 -3.85
CA THR A 32 7.09 -22.91 -4.29
C THR A 32 6.35 -22.52 -5.56
N GLU A 33 6.05 -21.23 -5.75
CA GLU A 33 5.45 -20.72 -6.99
C GLU A 33 6.43 -20.78 -8.17
N LEU A 34 7.72 -20.51 -7.92
CA LEU A 34 8.78 -20.62 -8.93
C LEU A 34 9.18 -22.06 -9.22
N GLY A 35 8.88 -23.01 -8.32
CA GLY A 35 9.32 -24.40 -8.43
C GLY A 35 10.85 -24.55 -8.42
N LEU A 36 11.55 -23.60 -7.82
CA LEU A 36 13.01 -23.57 -7.73
C LEU A 36 13.45 -23.91 -6.30
N ASN A 37 14.53 -24.68 -6.17
CA ASN A 37 15.23 -24.87 -4.92
C ASN A 37 16.34 -23.81 -4.81
N PHE A 38 16.39 -23.10 -3.69
CA PHE A 38 17.46 -22.14 -3.41
C PHE A 38 18.43 -22.77 -2.41
N ASP A 39 19.67 -22.99 -2.82
CA ASP A 39 20.70 -23.59 -1.97
C ASP A 39 21.19 -22.63 -0.89
N PHE A 40 21.11 -21.32 -1.17
CA PHE A 40 21.54 -20.26 -0.28
C PHE A 40 20.39 -19.28 -0.05
N GLU A 41 20.14 -19.01 1.23
CA GLU A 41 19.14 -18.06 1.67
C GLU A 41 19.77 -17.14 2.71
N MET A 42 19.53 -15.84 2.53
CA MET A 42 20.00 -14.83 3.45
C MET A 42 18.86 -13.84 3.69
N GLU A 43 18.53 -13.64 4.96
CA GLU A 43 17.68 -12.56 5.42
C GLU A 43 18.57 -11.53 6.11
N GLY A 44 18.51 -10.27 5.64
CA GLY A 44 19.23 -9.18 6.28
C GLY A 44 18.61 -8.86 7.63
N ASN A 45 19.42 -8.60 8.65
CA ASN A 45 18.93 -8.07 9.90
C ASN A 45 18.34 -6.67 9.69
N GLN A 46 17.36 -6.30 10.52
CA GLN A 46 16.83 -4.94 10.54
C GLN A 46 17.98 -3.96 10.84
N VAL A 47 18.29 -3.10 9.86
CA VAL A 47 19.36 -2.09 9.98
C VAL A 47 18.82 -0.80 10.60
N ILE A 48 17.49 -0.61 10.57
CA ILE A 48 16.83 0.59 11.06
C ILE A 48 16.55 0.44 12.57
N PRO A 49 17.09 1.30 13.44
CA PRO A 49 16.82 1.28 14.86
C PRO A 49 15.35 1.46 15.22
N ASP A 50 14.90 0.85 16.32
CA ASP A 50 13.49 0.90 16.79
C ASP A 50 12.99 2.33 17.04
N ASN A 51 13.87 3.29 17.34
CA ASN A 51 13.49 4.69 17.54
C ASN A 51 13.27 5.47 16.23
N GLN A 52 13.60 4.88 15.08
CA GLN A 52 13.41 5.47 13.75
C GLN A 52 12.16 4.93 13.04
N ILE A 53 11.51 3.90 13.58
CA ILE A 53 10.27 3.34 13.02
C ILE A 53 9.20 3.29 14.10
N PHE A 54 8.03 3.83 13.78
CA PHE A 54 6.84 3.66 14.60
C PHE A 54 5.71 3.08 13.76
N ALA A 55 5.21 1.91 14.16
CA ALA A 55 4.06 1.27 13.53
C ALA A 55 2.96 1.06 14.59
N SER A 56 1.73 1.41 14.25
CA SER A 56 0.58 1.25 15.14
C SER A 56 -0.71 1.03 14.37
N VAL A 57 -1.66 0.32 14.98
CA VAL A 57 -2.99 0.05 14.41
C VAL A 57 -4.01 0.94 15.08
N ILE A 58 -4.63 1.83 14.29
CA ILE A 58 -5.72 2.69 14.76
C ILE A 58 -7.04 1.93 14.61
N SER A 59 -7.59 1.46 15.73
CA SER A 59 -8.82 0.66 15.74
C SER A 59 -10.09 1.48 15.87
N LYS A 60 -10.00 2.77 16.20
CA LYS A 60 -11.16 3.67 16.40
C LYS A 60 -10.87 5.11 16.00
N GLY A 61 -11.91 5.81 15.56
CA GLY A 61 -11.87 7.24 15.26
C GLY A 61 -12.01 8.13 16.49
N PRO A 62 -11.90 9.47 16.32
CA PRO A 62 -11.92 10.44 17.42
C PRO A 62 -13.19 10.39 18.28
N HIS A 63 -14.33 9.99 17.70
CA HIS A 63 -15.59 9.82 18.44
C HIS A 63 -15.83 8.36 18.86
N ASN A 64 -14.76 7.58 19.03
CA ASN A 64 -14.80 6.17 19.45
C ASN A 64 -15.52 5.25 18.45
N TYR A 65 -15.69 5.69 17.20
CA TYR A 65 -16.26 4.88 16.12
C TYR A 65 -15.29 3.75 15.73
N PRO A 66 -15.71 2.48 15.70
CA PRO A 66 -14.81 1.36 15.42
C PRO A 66 -14.43 1.28 13.93
N PHE A 67 -13.13 1.33 13.63
CA PHE A 67 -12.64 1.12 12.28
C PHE A 67 -12.61 -0.36 11.95
N LYS A 68 -13.47 -0.73 11.00
CA LYS A 68 -13.50 -2.05 10.38
C LYS A 68 -13.71 -1.86 8.90
N CYS A 69 -12.65 -2.10 8.13
CA CYS A 69 -12.58 -1.91 6.68
C CYS A 69 -13.26 -3.06 5.91
N THR A 70 -14.52 -3.36 6.21
CA THR A 70 -15.33 -4.37 5.49
C THR A 70 -16.14 -3.72 4.38
N TYR A 71 -16.55 -4.49 3.36
CA TYR A 71 -17.38 -3.97 2.27
C TYR A 71 -18.64 -3.25 2.78
N LYS A 72 -19.31 -3.81 3.80
CA LYS A 72 -20.51 -3.23 4.42
C LYS A 72 -20.20 -1.90 5.10
N ASN A 73 -19.13 -1.83 5.88
CA ASN A 73 -18.80 -0.62 6.63
C ASN A 73 -18.24 0.49 5.72
N MET A 74 -17.60 0.13 4.61
CA MET A 74 -17.17 1.08 3.58
C MET A 74 -18.34 1.66 2.76
N GLN A 75 -19.59 1.30 3.05
CA GLN A 75 -20.78 1.99 2.53
C GLN A 75 -21.34 3.01 3.54
N ASP A 76 -20.88 2.97 4.78
CA ASP A 76 -21.32 3.87 5.84
C ASP A 76 -20.63 5.23 5.70
N GLN A 77 -21.42 6.29 5.62
CA GLN A 77 -20.91 7.66 5.59
C GLN A 77 -20.13 8.01 6.87
N THR A 78 -20.57 7.51 8.03
CA THR A 78 -19.91 7.81 9.31
C THR A 78 -18.49 7.25 9.34
N PHE A 79 -18.25 6.09 8.71
CA PHE A 79 -16.92 5.52 8.57
C PHE A 79 -15.94 6.49 7.90
N PHE A 80 -16.32 7.08 6.75
CA PHE A 80 -15.46 8.01 6.02
C PHE A 80 -15.24 9.33 6.77
N ILE A 81 -16.27 9.85 7.43
CA ILE A 81 -16.14 11.08 8.22
C ILE A 81 -15.15 10.87 9.38
N GLU A 82 -15.28 9.77 10.13
CA GLU A 82 -14.38 9.46 11.24
C GLU A 82 -12.94 9.18 10.77
N LEU A 83 -12.80 8.53 9.62
CA LEU A 83 -11.51 8.28 8.99
C LEU A 83 -10.82 9.60 8.58
N LEU A 84 -11.55 10.50 7.91
CA LEU A 84 -11.03 11.81 7.51
C LEU A 84 -10.70 12.70 8.72
N ARG A 85 -11.49 12.63 9.81
CA ARG A 85 -11.16 13.31 11.08
C ARG A 85 -9.85 12.77 11.68
N THR A 86 -9.63 11.46 11.62
CA THR A 86 -8.37 10.83 12.04
C THR A 86 -7.20 11.33 11.18
N ILE A 87 -7.36 11.31 9.85
CA ILE A 87 -6.34 11.79 8.90
C ILE A 87 -6.02 13.26 9.14
N ARG A 88 -7.03 14.10 9.40
CA ARG A 88 -6.84 15.51 9.76
C ARG A 88 -5.95 15.65 10.98
N ASP A 89 -6.16 14.84 12.03
CA ASP A 89 -5.37 14.93 13.26
C ASP A 89 -3.93 14.42 13.05
N VAL A 90 -3.73 13.44 12.16
CA VAL A 90 -2.38 13.06 11.67
C VAL A 90 -1.73 14.23 10.91
N CYS A 91 -2.45 14.89 9.99
CA CYS A 91 -1.93 16.00 9.19
C CYS A 91 -1.50 17.21 10.03
N LYS A 92 -2.15 17.44 11.19
CA LYS A 92 -1.75 18.48 12.15
C LYS A 92 -0.39 18.20 12.79
N THR A 93 -0.08 16.93 13.02
CA THR A 93 1.06 16.51 13.86
C THR A 93 2.27 16.12 13.02
N VAL A 94 2.04 15.43 11.90
CA VAL A 94 3.13 14.93 11.05
C VAL A 94 3.64 16.05 10.15
N PRO A 95 4.95 16.37 10.15
CA PRO A 95 5.53 17.33 9.23
C PRO A 95 5.64 16.75 7.81
N LYS A 96 5.72 17.62 6.79
CA LYS A 96 6.05 17.26 5.40
C LYS A 96 5.08 16.24 4.79
N GLY A 97 5.55 15.18 4.14
CA GLY A 97 4.74 14.24 3.37
C GLY A 97 3.96 13.22 4.20
N VAL A 98 2.67 13.08 3.90
CA VAL A 98 1.81 11.98 4.37
C VAL A 98 1.27 11.21 3.17
N LEU A 99 1.47 9.90 3.15
CA LEU A 99 0.92 9.01 2.13
C LEU A 99 -0.27 8.23 2.70
N VAL A 100 -1.35 8.14 1.93
CA VAL A 100 -2.54 7.39 2.32
C VAL A 100 -2.88 6.38 1.24
N PHE A 101 -2.67 5.10 1.53
CA PHE A 101 -2.99 4.01 0.61
C PHE A 101 -4.37 3.40 0.91
N VAL A 102 -5.18 3.25 -0.14
CA VAL A 102 -6.51 2.63 -0.08
C VAL A 102 -6.62 1.42 -1.01
N SER A 103 -7.48 0.46 -0.69
CA SER A 103 -7.59 -0.81 -1.42
C SER A 103 -8.27 -0.73 -2.80
N SER A 104 -8.86 0.41 -3.17
CA SER A 104 -9.44 0.59 -4.51
C SER A 104 -9.67 2.05 -4.88
N TYR A 105 -9.74 2.33 -6.18
CA TYR A 105 -10.16 3.64 -6.71
C TYR A 105 -11.59 4.01 -6.28
N ARG A 106 -12.46 3.03 -5.98
CA ARG A 106 -13.80 3.31 -5.43
C ARG A 106 -13.68 4.04 -4.09
N ILE A 107 -12.88 3.49 -3.17
CA ILE A 107 -12.64 4.10 -1.85
C ILE A 107 -11.93 5.44 -1.99
N LEU A 108 -11.00 5.57 -2.93
CA LEU A 108 -10.34 6.84 -3.23
C LEU A 108 -11.35 7.93 -3.61
N ASN A 109 -12.28 7.61 -4.53
CA ASN A 109 -13.34 8.51 -4.97
C ASN A 109 -14.33 8.83 -3.84
N ASP A 110 -14.65 7.83 -3.01
CA ASP A 110 -15.51 8.04 -1.83
C ASP A 110 -14.83 9.00 -0.84
N LEU A 111 -13.55 8.83 -0.53
CA LEU A 111 -12.79 9.79 0.29
C LEU A 111 -12.80 11.19 -0.30
N GLN A 112 -12.57 11.32 -1.61
CA GLN A 112 -12.61 12.60 -2.30
C GLN A 112 -14.00 13.27 -2.21
N LYS A 113 -15.07 12.48 -2.30
CA LYS A 113 -16.44 12.93 -2.11
C LYS A 113 -16.68 13.37 -0.66
N PHE A 114 -16.28 12.56 0.31
CA PHE A 114 -16.53 12.81 1.73
C PHE A 114 -15.67 13.92 2.33
N LEU A 115 -14.54 14.28 1.71
CA LEU A 115 -13.76 15.48 2.08
C LEU A 115 -14.57 16.77 2.01
N ARG A 116 -15.55 16.84 1.10
CA ARG A 116 -16.41 18.03 0.94
C ARG A 116 -17.46 18.15 2.05
N TYR A 117 -17.60 17.13 2.91
CA TYR A 117 -18.54 17.17 4.03
C TYR A 117 -17.88 17.83 5.25
N GLU A 118 -18.69 18.54 6.04
CA GLU A 118 -18.29 19.14 7.32
C GLU A 118 -17.01 19.99 7.28
N ASN A 119 -16.70 20.62 6.14
CA ASN A 119 -15.47 21.41 5.94
C ASN A 119 -14.16 20.63 6.16
N LEU A 120 -14.18 19.29 6.10
CA LEU A 120 -13.00 18.44 6.35
C LEU A 120 -11.85 18.75 5.39
N GLN A 121 -12.16 19.03 4.12
CA GLN A 121 -11.18 19.47 3.13
C GLN A 121 -10.44 20.72 3.62
N ILE A 122 -11.18 21.75 4.03
CA ILE A 122 -10.61 23.03 4.48
C ILE A 122 -9.74 22.80 5.73
N ASP A 123 -10.18 21.94 6.66
CA ASP A 123 -9.44 21.65 7.88
C ASP A 123 -8.12 20.91 7.63
N ILE A 124 -8.09 20.01 6.65
CA ILE A 124 -6.86 19.34 6.21
C ILE A 124 -5.98 20.32 5.45
N GLU A 125 -6.55 21.10 4.53
CA GLU A 125 -5.84 22.11 3.73
C GLU A 125 -5.21 23.21 4.58
N LYS A 126 -5.71 23.51 5.78
CA LYS A 126 -5.00 24.39 6.74
C LYS A 126 -3.58 23.92 7.08
N HIS A 127 -3.31 22.62 6.94
CA HIS A 127 -2.03 22.02 7.31
C HIS A 127 -1.30 21.47 6.08
N LYS A 128 -2.01 20.73 5.22
CA LYS A 128 -1.39 20.04 4.07
C LYS A 128 -2.17 20.23 2.78
N LYS A 129 -1.43 20.47 1.69
CA LYS A 129 -2.01 20.44 0.34
C LYS A 129 -2.40 19.00 -0.01
N ILE A 130 -3.61 18.84 -0.56
CA ILE A 130 -4.19 17.51 -0.85
C ILE A 130 -3.91 17.13 -2.31
N PHE A 131 -3.43 15.91 -2.50
CA PHE A 131 -3.21 15.29 -3.81
C PHE A 131 -3.92 13.94 -3.90
N PHE A 132 -4.40 13.62 -5.10
CA PHE A 132 -5.02 12.34 -5.41
C PHE A 132 -4.30 11.68 -6.58
N GLU A 133 -4.10 10.37 -6.48
CA GLU A 133 -3.58 9.59 -7.60
C GLU A 133 -4.50 9.74 -8.83
N PRO A 134 -3.98 10.18 -9.98
CA PRO A 134 -4.80 10.40 -11.17
C PRO A 134 -5.13 9.09 -11.89
N ASN A 135 -6.34 9.06 -12.47
CA ASN A 135 -6.79 7.94 -13.30
C ASN A 135 -5.95 7.75 -14.58
N ARG A 136 -5.27 8.80 -15.08
CA ARG A 136 -4.43 8.74 -16.28
C ARG A 136 -2.95 8.83 -15.92
N SER A 137 -2.14 7.94 -16.49
CA SER A 137 -0.69 7.91 -16.20
C SER A 137 0.06 9.16 -16.68
N ARG A 138 -0.48 9.88 -17.67
CA ARG A 138 0.10 11.13 -18.18
C ARG A 138 0.12 12.25 -17.13
N ASP A 139 -0.90 12.29 -16.27
CA ASP A 139 -1.09 13.35 -15.28
C ASP A 139 -0.29 13.05 -13.99
N LEU A 140 0.20 11.81 -13.84
CA LEU A 140 0.94 11.36 -12.66
C LEU A 140 2.25 12.13 -12.48
N LYS A 141 3.01 12.33 -13.55
CA LYS A 141 4.31 12.99 -13.49
C LYS A 141 4.18 14.43 -12.98
N GLN A 142 3.24 15.17 -13.55
CA GLN A 142 2.99 16.56 -13.14
C GLN A 142 2.54 16.63 -11.67
N MET A 143 1.63 15.74 -11.26
CA MET A 143 1.15 15.71 -9.88
C MET A 143 2.30 15.42 -8.89
N LEU A 144 3.20 14.50 -9.22
CA LEU A 144 4.38 14.19 -8.40
C LEU A 144 5.36 15.37 -8.33
N GLU A 145 5.62 16.05 -9.44
CA GLU A 145 6.45 17.27 -9.45
C GLU A 145 5.85 18.35 -8.54
N GLU A 146 4.53 18.56 -8.59
CA GLU A 146 3.83 19.50 -7.71
C GLU A 146 3.85 19.05 -6.24
N TYR A 147 3.77 17.75 -5.98
CA TYR A 147 3.86 17.16 -4.65
C TYR A 147 5.24 17.41 -4.02
N THR A 148 6.30 17.04 -4.74
CA THR A 148 7.69 17.24 -4.31
C THR A 148 7.98 18.72 -4.07
N PHE A 149 7.60 19.59 -5.01
CA PHE A 149 7.76 21.04 -4.84
C PHE A 149 7.05 21.57 -3.58
N THR A 150 5.84 21.06 -3.30
CA THR A 150 5.09 21.46 -2.09
C THR A 150 5.79 21.02 -0.82
N ILE A 151 6.41 19.85 -0.79
CA ILE A 151 7.16 19.34 0.37
C ILE A 151 8.46 20.13 0.60
N GLU A 152 9.20 20.41 -0.48
CA GLU A 152 10.44 21.18 -0.43
C GLU A 152 10.21 22.60 0.09
N THR A 153 9.12 23.24 -0.36
CA THR A 153 8.76 24.60 0.07
C THR A 153 8.00 24.65 1.40
N ALA A 154 7.51 23.53 1.92
CA ALA A 154 6.77 23.47 3.18
C ALA A 154 7.62 23.96 4.36
N GLY A 155 7.13 24.98 5.08
CA GLY A 155 7.82 25.58 6.23
C GLY A 155 8.78 26.73 5.90
N SER A 156 8.84 27.15 4.63
CA SER A 156 9.66 28.31 4.21
C SER A 156 9.02 29.65 4.59
N ASP A 157 7.69 29.72 4.58
CA ASP A 157 6.91 30.90 4.94
C ASP A 157 5.97 30.64 6.12
N ILE A 158 5.71 31.66 6.94
CA ILE A 158 4.78 31.63 8.10
C ILE A 158 3.34 31.24 7.69
N ASN A 159 2.95 31.48 6.44
CA ASN A 159 1.64 31.13 5.88
C ASN A 159 1.66 29.89 4.97
N SER A 160 2.81 29.19 4.86
CA SER A 160 2.92 28.00 4.01
C SER A 160 2.38 26.75 4.71
N PHE A 161 1.86 25.81 3.93
CA PHE A 161 1.47 24.49 4.42
C PHE A 161 2.65 23.81 5.13
N ASN A 162 2.37 23.01 6.17
CA ASN A 162 3.40 22.23 6.84
C ASN A 162 3.80 20.97 6.03
N GLY A 163 3.22 20.78 4.84
CA GLY A 163 3.55 19.69 3.92
C GLY A 163 2.43 19.36 2.93
N ALA A 164 2.43 18.12 2.45
CA ALA A 164 1.44 17.61 1.50
C ALA A 164 0.93 16.23 1.91
N ILE A 165 -0.32 15.94 1.59
CA ILE A 165 -0.93 14.62 1.74
C ILE A 165 -1.32 14.07 0.37
N MET A 166 -0.94 12.83 0.08
CA MET A 166 -1.30 12.15 -1.15
C MET A 166 -2.11 10.90 -0.88
N PHE A 167 -3.27 10.81 -1.52
CA PHE A 167 -4.11 9.62 -1.50
C PHE A 167 -3.83 8.77 -2.75
N ALA A 168 -3.45 7.52 -2.55
CA ALA A 168 -3.04 6.59 -3.60
C ALA A 168 -3.70 5.20 -3.42
N VAL A 169 -3.70 4.40 -4.47
CA VAL A 169 -4.27 3.04 -4.43
C VAL A 169 -3.14 2.03 -4.26
N PHE A 170 -3.33 0.99 -3.44
CA PHE A 170 -2.40 -0.14 -3.40
C PHE A 170 -2.31 -0.80 -4.77
N ARG A 171 -1.10 -1.14 -5.23
CA ARG A 171 -0.85 -1.63 -6.60
C ARG A 171 -1.33 -0.65 -7.68
N GLY A 172 -1.53 0.60 -7.30
CA GLY A 172 -1.73 1.73 -8.19
C GLY A 172 -0.39 2.23 -8.71
N LYS A 173 -0.46 3.25 -9.56
CA LYS A 173 0.72 3.76 -10.27
C LYS A 173 1.71 4.41 -9.32
N VAL A 174 1.21 5.01 -8.24
CA VAL A 174 2.02 5.64 -7.20
C VAL A 174 2.77 4.59 -6.36
N SER A 175 2.18 3.41 -6.17
CA SER A 175 2.78 2.34 -5.37
C SER A 175 3.86 1.55 -6.12
N GLU A 176 3.95 1.70 -7.44
CA GLU A 176 4.90 0.98 -8.30
C GLU A 176 5.97 1.92 -8.85
N GLY A 177 7.25 1.60 -8.62
CA GLY A 177 8.38 2.28 -9.27
C GLY A 177 8.71 3.70 -8.81
N ILE A 178 7.93 4.30 -7.90
CA ILE A 178 8.25 5.61 -7.29
C ILE A 178 8.82 5.40 -5.89
N ASP A 179 9.91 6.09 -5.60
CA ASP A 179 10.59 6.05 -4.31
C ASP A 179 10.29 7.33 -3.52
N PHE A 180 9.83 7.19 -2.27
CA PHE A 180 9.43 8.31 -1.42
C PHE A 180 10.45 8.51 -0.30
N THR A 181 11.53 9.23 -0.59
CA THR A 181 12.61 9.41 0.37
C THR A 181 12.30 10.49 1.41
N ASP A 182 12.59 10.16 2.68
CA ASP A 182 12.60 11.05 3.85
C ASP A 182 11.36 11.96 3.98
N ASP A 183 11.52 13.26 3.71
CA ASP A 183 10.45 14.26 3.84
C ASP A 183 9.25 13.98 2.93
N MET A 184 9.43 13.20 1.86
CA MET A 184 8.34 12.82 0.97
C MET A 184 7.35 11.84 1.59
N ALA A 185 7.72 11.07 2.63
CA ALA A 185 6.84 10.11 3.29
C ALA A 185 7.17 9.97 4.79
N ARG A 186 6.99 11.04 5.56
CA ARG A 186 7.17 11.01 7.02
C ARG A 186 6.12 10.17 7.75
N CYS A 187 4.98 9.90 7.11
CA CYS A 187 3.97 8.98 7.61
C CYS A 187 3.25 8.30 6.46
N VAL A 188 3.07 6.98 6.57
CA VAL A 188 2.26 6.17 5.66
C VAL A 188 1.04 5.63 6.42
N ILE A 189 -0.15 5.91 5.91
CA ILE A 189 -1.43 5.43 6.43
C ILE A 189 -1.96 4.38 5.46
N CYS A 190 -2.17 3.16 5.94
CA CYS A 190 -2.77 2.08 5.17
C CYS A 190 -4.23 1.87 5.60
N ILE A 191 -5.18 2.06 4.69
CA ILE A 191 -6.61 1.90 4.95
C ILE A 191 -7.11 0.60 4.33
N GLY A 192 -7.48 -0.33 5.20
CA GLY A 192 -7.96 -1.65 4.82
C GLY A 192 -6.83 -2.56 4.35
N ILE A 193 -7.23 -3.72 3.83
CA ILE A 193 -6.31 -4.75 3.35
C ILE A 193 -6.48 -4.88 1.83
N PRO A 194 -5.42 -4.74 1.02
CA PRO A 194 -5.50 -4.78 -0.44
C PRO A 194 -5.60 -6.20 -0.98
N PHE A 195 -6.69 -6.88 -0.64
CA PHE A 195 -7.00 -8.18 -1.20
C PHE A 195 -7.26 -8.09 -2.71
N PRO A 196 -6.74 -9.03 -3.52
CA PRO A 196 -7.17 -9.18 -4.91
C PRO A 196 -8.69 -9.33 -5.00
N ASN A 197 -9.28 -8.91 -6.11
CA ASN A 197 -10.72 -9.06 -6.28
C ASN A 197 -11.10 -10.55 -6.27
N PHE A 198 -11.95 -10.95 -5.31
CA PHE A 198 -12.35 -12.35 -5.15
C PHE A 198 -13.26 -12.85 -6.30
N THR A 199 -13.90 -11.94 -7.05
CA THR A 199 -14.72 -12.29 -8.22
C THR A 199 -13.94 -12.33 -9.52
N ASP A 200 -12.66 -11.96 -9.50
CA ASP A 200 -11.82 -12.03 -10.68
C ASP A 200 -11.60 -13.50 -11.07
N GLU A 201 -11.92 -13.85 -12.31
CA GLU A 201 -11.81 -15.21 -12.81
C GLU A 201 -10.38 -15.76 -12.64
N LEU A 202 -9.35 -14.95 -12.89
CA LEU A 202 -7.97 -15.38 -12.73
C LEU A 202 -7.63 -15.71 -11.26
N VAL A 203 -8.17 -14.92 -10.33
CA VAL A 203 -8.00 -15.17 -8.88
C VAL A 203 -8.71 -16.45 -8.49
N VAL A 204 -9.96 -16.64 -8.93
CA VAL A 204 -10.74 -17.86 -8.65
C VAL A 204 -10.03 -19.10 -9.20
N GLN A 205 -9.60 -19.07 -10.47
CA GLN A 205 -8.90 -20.18 -11.11
C GLN A 205 -7.55 -20.47 -10.46
N LYS A 206 -6.80 -19.43 -10.05
CA LYS A 206 -5.52 -19.61 -9.36
C LYS A 206 -5.70 -20.23 -7.98
N LYS A 207 -6.70 -19.80 -7.21
CA LYS A 207 -7.03 -20.42 -5.91
C LYS A 207 -7.37 -21.91 -6.09
N ALA A 208 -8.27 -22.23 -7.01
CA ALA A 208 -8.65 -23.62 -7.30
C ALA A 208 -7.46 -24.47 -7.76
N PHE A 209 -6.58 -23.92 -8.60
CA PHE A 209 -5.34 -24.59 -9.01
C PHE A 209 -4.44 -24.88 -7.81
N ASN A 210 -4.21 -23.89 -6.94
CA ASN A 210 -3.38 -24.07 -5.75
C ASN A 210 -4.00 -25.09 -4.78
N ASP A 211 -5.32 -25.08 -4.57
CA ASP A 211 -6.00 -26.06 -3.72
C ASP A 211 -5.83 -27.51 -4.21
N LEU A 212 -5.95 -27.72 -5.53
CA LEU A 212 -5.74 -29.03 -6.16
C LEU A 212 -4.30 -29.56 -5.98
N HIS A 213 -3.31 -28.67 -6.00
CA HIS A 213 -1.90 -29.05 -5.99
C HIS A 213 -1.26 -28.97 -4.61
N SER A 214 -1.84 -28.23 -3.65
CA SER A 214 -1.31 -28.04 -2.29
C SER A 214 -1.02 -29.35 -1.53
N ARG A 215 -1.69 -30.44 -1.89
CA ARG A 215 -1.49 -31.76 -1.27
C ARG A 215 -0.40 -32.60 -1.97
N SER A 216 -0.16 -32.36 -3.25
CA SER A 216 0.76 -33.15 -4.09
C SER A 216 2.10 -32.45 -4.31
N THR A 217 2.08 -31.12 -4.38
CA THR A 217 3.24 -30.25 -4.38
C THR A 217 3.24 -29.48 -3.06
N LYS A 218 4.40 -29.01 -2.57
CA LYS A 218 4.48 -28.20 -1.33
C LYS A 218 3.81 -26.81 -1.47
N MET A 219 2.95 -26.59 -2.48
CA MET A 219 2.28 -25.34 -2.79
C MET A 219 1.35 -24.89 -1.67
N LEU A 220 1.29 -23.57 -1.49
CA LEU A 220 0.31 -22.96 -0.60
C LEU A 220 -1.11 -23.25 -1.07
N SER A 221 -2.03 -23.39 -0.13
CA SER A 221 -3.47 -23.39 -0.43
C SER A 221 -3.90 -22.09 -1.12
N GLY A 222 -5.05 -22.13 -1.78
CA GLY A 222 -5.62 -20.94 -2.42
C GLY A 222 -5.85 -19.79 -1.43
N ASP A 223 -6.24 -20.08 -0.19
CA ASP A 223 -6.48 -19.08 0.86
C ASP A 223 -5.19 -18.48 1.43
N GLU A 224 -4.15 -19.29 1.64
CA GLU A 224 -2.82 -18.81 2.06
C GLU A 224 -2.18 -17.97 0.96
N TRP A 225 -2.25 -18.43 -0.30
CA TRP A 225 -1.80 -17.65 -1.44
C TRP A 225 -2.52 -16.31 -1.52
N TYR A 226 -3.85 -16.32 -1.41
CA TYR A 226 -4.68 -15.10 -1.47
C TYR A 226 -4.34 -14.11 -0.36
N SER A 227 -4.12 -14.60 0.86
CA SER A 227 -3.67 -13.79 2.00
C SER A 227 -2.27 -13.22 1.78
N THR A 228 -1.35 -14.02 1.25
CA THR A 228 0.02 -13.58 0.94
C THR A 228 0.03 -12.45 -0.09
N GLN A 229 -0.85 -12.51 -1.09
CA GLN A 229 -1.00 -11.43 -2.08
C GLN A 229 -1.33 -10.10 -1.40
N ALA A 230 -2.23 -10.10 -0.42
CA ALA A 230 -2.58 -8.88 0.33
C ALA A 230 -1.40 -8.36 1.15
N TYR A 231 -0.70 -9.23 1.89
CA TYR A 231 0.46 -8.83 2.69
C TYR A 231 1.59 -8.24 1.86
N ARG A 232 1.88 -8.80 0.67
CA ARG A 232 2.90 -8.24 -0.24
C ARG A 232 2.60 -6.80 -0.64
N ALA A 233 1.35 -6.51 -1.00
CA ALA A 233 0.95 -5.16 -1.40
C ALA A 233 0.93 -4.19 -0.21
N LEU A 234 0.56 -4.67 0.98
CA LEU A 234 0.64 -3.88 2.21
C LEU A 234 2.11 -3.55 2.55
N ASN A 235 3.00 -4.54 2.54
CA ASN A 235 4.42 -4.36 2.83
C ASN A 235 5.10 -3.45 1.81
N GLN A 236 4.73 -3.55 0.53
CA GLN A 236 5.23 -2.66 -0.52
C GLN A 236 4.85 -1.20 -0.26
N ALA A 237 3.65 -0.95 0.26
CA ALA A 237 3.20 0.40 0.61
C ALA A 237 3.83 0.91 1.91
N LEU A 238 3.99 0.04 2.92
CA LEU A 238 4.62 0.40 4.20
C LEU A 238 6.13 0.61 4.09
N GLY A 239 6.79 -0.04 3.14
CA GLY A 239 8.21 0.14 2.85
C GLY A 239 8.51 1.37 1.99
N ARG A 240 7.55 2.28 1.81
CA ARG A 240 7.74 3.57 1.14
C ARG A 240 8.10 4.65 2.13
#